data_AF-A0AAJ0HIJ6-F1
#
_entry.id   AF-A0AAJ0HIJ6-F1
#
_cell.length_a   1.000
_cell.length_b   1.000
_cell.length_c   1.000
_cell.angle_alpha   90.00
_cell.angle_beta   90.00
_cell.angle_gamma   90.00
#
_symmetry.space_group_name_H-M   'P 1'
#
loop_
_entity.id
_entity.type
_entity.pdbx_description
1 polymer ?
#
loop_
_entity_poly.entity_id
_entity_poly.type
_entity_poly.pdbx_seq_one_letter_code
_entity_poly.pdbx_strand_id
1 'polypeptide(L)'
;MTCRANEQLRALYLAQGVDFCRRMNAAWENHKFLAGSGQRDKFLKVIRQKESQTLKELYGGSSQGNAMPPVQQVQNLQLREFMDNLTKQTKGATFEEVEQERDVEFQVEEVREIQKPVHYKPLTFAGTHQNIVNFCFSRVLIGDEGYEQVFAALGQTALGKQFNVQATSSRTFVSAEFTKTIKLVDETKPLDDFFRSTDWILWVPITETALVVIPEEAENLSTMLRNASGPMVHLIPYAAPVTRNMVQFGGLNYHALPRLSRWLCGAGLATNRDWNIG
;
A
#
# COMPACT_ATOMS: atom_id res chain seq x y z
N MET A 1 -8.36 15.81 12.90
CA MET A 1 -9.80 15.46 12.88
C MET A 1 -10.49 16.39 13.87
N THR A 2 -11.39 17.26 13.41
CA THR A 2 -12.05 18.30 14.25
C THR A 2 -13.37 17.80 14.82
N CYS A 3 -13.79 18.27 16.00
CA CYS A 3 -15.04 17.83 16.66
C CYS A 3 -16.28 17.94 15.76
N ARG A 4 -16.34 18.95 14.87
CA ARG A 4 -17.43 19.12 13.90
C ARG A 4 -17.53 17.98 12.88
N ALA A 5 -16.40 17.42 12.45
CA ALA A 5 -16.40 16.29 11.52
C ALA A 5 -16.97 15.03 12.19
N ASN A 6 -16.68 14.82 13.47
CA ASN A 6 -17.28 13.71 14.24
C ASN A 6 -18.79 13.90 14.46
N GLU A 7 -19.27 15.14 14.57
CA GLU A 7 -20.70 15.44 14.69
C GLU A 7 -21.45 15.16 13.37
N GLN A 8 -20.85 15.51 12.22
CA GLN A 8 -21.40 15.21 10.89
C GLN A 8 -21.52 13.69 10.67
N LEU A 9 -20.43 12.95 10.95
CA LEU A 9 -20.41 11.48 10.77
C LEU A 9 -21.27 10.71 11.78
N ARG A 10 -21.87 11.37 12.77
CA ARG A 10 -22.63 10.71 13.84
C ARG A 10 -23.86 9.96 13.30
N ALA A 11 -24.60 10.55 12.36
CA ALA A 11 -25.77 9.91 11.75
C ALA A 11 -25.38 8.65 10.98
N LEU A 12 -24.28 8.70 10.24
CA LEU A 12 -23.67 7.56 9.54
C LEU A 12 -23.32 6.42 10.50
N TYR A 13 -22.61 6.71 11.60
CA TYR A 13 -22.22 5.69 12.57
C TYR A 13 -23.45 5.04 13.24
N LEU A 14 -24.50 5.81 13.51
CA LEU A 14 -25.76 5.27 14.02
C LEU A 14 -26.42 4.34 13.00
N ALA A 15 -26.43 4.72 11.72
CA ALA A 15 -27.00 3.89 10.64
C ALA A 15 -26.26 2.56 10.50
N GLN A 16 -24.93 2.61 10.53
CA GLN A 16 -24.07 1.43 10.48
C GLN A 16 -24.28 0.52 11.68
N GLY A 17 -24.42 1.08 12.89
CA GLY A 17 -24.69 0.30 14.10
C GLY A 17 -26.03 -0.42 14.03
N VAL A 18 -27.06 0.24 13.52
CA VAL A 18 -28.39 -0.34 13.33
C VAL A 18 -28.36 -1.46 12.27
N ASP A 19 -27.70 -1.22 11.14
CA ASP A 19 -27.56 -2.23 10.09
C ASP A 19 -26.76 -3.43 10.58
N PHE A 20 -25.68 -3.22 11.34
CA PHE A 20 -24.92 -4.28 12.00
C PHE A 20 -25.82 -5.16 12.86
N CYS A 21 -26.62 -4.58 13.76
CA CYS A 21 -27.54 -5.35 14.60
C CYS A 21 -28.54 -6.17 13.77
N ARG A 22 -29.06 -5.58 12.69
CA ARG A 22 -30.00 -6.24 11.78
C ARG A 22 -29.37 -7.45 11.10
N ARG A 23 -28.14 -7.31 10.58
CA ARG A 23 -27.40 -8.41 9.94
C ARG A 23 -27.09 -9.52 10.94
N MET A 24 -26.65 -9.16 12.15
CA MET A 24 -26.32 -10.13 13.20
C MET A 24 -27.54 -10.89 13.69
N ASN A 25 -28.69 -10.21 13.86
CA ASN A 25 -29.94 -10.87 14.23
C ASN A 25 -30.41 -11.82 13.11
N ALA A 26 -30.32 -11.41 11.85
CA ALA A 26 -30.68 -12.26 10.71
C ALA A 26 -29.79 -13.50 10.59
N ALA A 27 -28.49 -13.36 10.87
CA ALA A 27 -27.55 -14.49 10.90
C ALA A 27 -27.90 -15.47 12.03
N TRP A 28 -28.28 -14.93 13.19
CA TRP A 28 -28.71 -15.71 14.35
C TRP A 28 -29.99 -16.51 14.07
N GLU A 29 -31.02 -15.86 13.52
CA GLU A 29 -32.29 -16.51 13.16
C GLU A 29 -32.14 -17.55 12.04
N ASN A 30 -31.13 -17.40 11.18
CA ASN A 30 -30.88 -18.26 10.03
C ASN A 30 -29.52 -18.98 10.14
N HIS A 31 -29.24 -19.64 11.27
CA HIS A 31 -27.92 -20.21 11.60
C HIS A 31 -27.30 -21.16 10.52
N LYS A 32 -28.09 -21.73 9.60
CA LYS A 32 -27.65 -22.59 8.48
C LYS A 32 -27.72 -21.87 7.12
N PHE A 33 -27.68 -20.53 7.07
CA PHE A 33 -27.76 -19.76 5.82
C PHE A 33 -26.69 -20.14 4.78
N LEU A 34 -25.55 -20.71 5.19
CA LEU A 34 -24.52 -21.24 4.29
C LEU A 34 -24.91 -22.60 3.67
N ALA A 35 -25.65 -23.44 4.39
CA ALA A 35 -25.97 -24.81 3.97
C ALA A 35 -27.38 -24.97 3.38
N GLY A 36 -28.38 -24.23 3.89
CA GLY A 36 -29.79 -24.36 3.49
C GLY A 36 -30.27 -23.21 2.59
N SER A 37 -30.81 -23.52 1.41
CA SER A 37 -31.28 -22.48 0.47
C SER A 37 -32.40 -21.61 1.04
N GLY A 38 -33.38 -22.19 1.72
CA GLY A 38 -34.50 -21.43 2.29
C GLY A 38 -34.09 -20.47 3.42
N GLN A 39 -33.08 -20.83 4.23
CA GLN A 39 -32.51 -19.93 5.24
C GLN A 39 -31.63 -18.85 4.61
N ARG A 40 -30.91 -19.21 3.53
CA ARG A 40 -30.13 -18.27 2.74
C ARG A 40 -31.00 -17.17 2.13
N ASP A 41 -32.15 -17.54 1.57
CA ASP A 41 -33.06 -16.57 0.96
C ASP A 41 -33.65 -15.62 2.00
N LYS A 42 -33.99 -16.14 3.19
CA LYS A 42 -34.45 -15.31 4.32
C LYS A 42 -33.37 -14.34 4.80
N PHE A 43 -32.12 -14.80 4.91
CA PHE A 43 -30.98 -13.97 5.29
C PHE A 43 -30.66 -12.91 4.23
N LEU A 44 -30.64 -13.28 2.95
CA LEU A 44 -30.37 -12.37 1.83
C LEU A 44 -31.45 -11.30 1.68
N LYS A 45 -32.72 -11.61 1.96
CA LYS A 45 -33.80 -10.61 2.00
C LYS A 45 -33.57 -9.52 3.05
N VAL A 46 -32.83 -9.81 4.12
CA VAL A 46 -32.53 -8.83 5.17
C VAL A 46 -31.29 -8.01 4.85
N ILE A 47 -30.27 -8.62 4.25
CA ILE A 47 -28.98 -7.94 3.96
C ILE A 47 -28.99 -7.16 2.65
N ARG A 48 -29.72 -7.63 1.64
CA ARG A 48 -29.76 -6.94 0.35
C ARG A 48 -30.49 -5.61 0.51
N GLN A 49 -29.73 -4.54 0.37
CA GLN A 49 -30.25 -3.19 0.24
C GLN A 49 -30.50 -2.88 -1.24
N LYS A 50 -31.49 -2.04 -1.54
CA LYS A 50 -31.78 -1.61 -2.91
C LYS A 50 -30.70 -0.59 -3.31
N GLU A 51 -29.72 -1.02 -4.10
CA GLU A 51 -28.58 -0.18 -4.52
C GLU A 51 -28.98 0.96 -5.49
N SER A 52 -30.16 0.88 -6.13
CA SER A 52 -30.64 1.90 -7.06
C SER A 52 -31.99 2.47 -6.65
N GLN A 53 -32.04 3.79 -6.47
CA GLN A 53 -33.28 4.55 -6.31
C GLN A 53 -33.44 5.47 -7.52
N THR A 54 -34.67 5.63 -7.99
CA THR A 54 -34.91 6.59 -9.10
C THR A 54 -34.87 8.03 -8.58
N LEU A 55 -34.50 9.00 -9.43
CA LEU A 55 -34.51 10.42 -9.04
C LEU A 55 -35.88 10.88 -8.51
N LYS A 56 -36.97 10.28 -8.98
CA LYS A 56 -38.33 10.56 -8.50
C LYS A 56 -38.57 9.96 -7.11
N GLU A 57 -37.95 8.84 -6.76
CA GLU A 57 -38.00 8.27 -5.40
C GLU A 57 -37.19 9.15 -4.43
N LEU A 58 -36.06 9.72 -4.88
CA LEU A 58 -35.18 10.55 -4.04
C LEU A 58 -35.70 12.00 -3.83
N TYR A 59 -36.32 12.58 -4.87
CA TYR A 59 -36.71 14.01 -4.89
C TYR A 59 -38.20 14.26 -5.13
N GLY A 60 -38.96 13.24 -5.52
CA GLY A 60 -40.40 13.38 -5.69
C GLY A 60 -41.03 13.31 -4.31
N GLY A 61 -41.52 14.46 -3.80
CA GLY A 61 -42.08 14.69 -2.46
C GLY A 61 -43.24 13.78 -2.04
N SER A 62 -42.96 12.48 -2.02
CA SER A 62 -43.81 11.42 -1.54
C SER A 62 -43.34 11.19 -0.12
N SER A 63 -44.17 11.57 0.84
CA SER A 63 -44.04 11.30 2.27
C SER A 63 -44.18 9.80 2.55
N GLN A 64 -43.36 9.00 1.88
CA GLN A 64 -43.01 7.63 2.18
C GLN A 64 -41.48 7.59 2.23
N GLY A 65 -40.89 8.45 3.07
CA GLY A 65 -39.54 8.20 3.54
C GLY A 65 -39.53 6.75 4.02
N ASN A 66 -38.53 5.99 3.57
CA ASN A 66 -38.32 4.60 3.97
C ASN A 66 -38.13 4.56 5.49
N ALA A 67 -39.24 4.64 6.23
CA ALA A 67 -39.28 4.37 7.64
C ALA A 67 -38.70 2.98 7.77
N MET A 68 -37.62 2.89 8.55
CA MET A 68 -37.03 1.62 8.88
C MET A 68 -38.15 0.63 9.19
N PRO A 69 -38.17 -0.56 8.57
CA PRO A 69 -39.15 -1.56 8.93
C PRO A 69 -39.12 -1.72 10.45
N PRO A 70 -40.28 -1.71 11.13
CA PRO A 70 -40.36 -1.71 12.58
C PRO A 70 -39.45 -2.80 13.11
N VAL A 71 -38.61 -2.42 14.10
CA VAL A 71 -37.57 -3.26 14.70
C VAL A 71 -38.12 -4.66 14.90
N GLN A 72 -37.70 -5.59 14.03
CA GLN A 72 -37.98 -7.00 14.22
C GLN A 72 -37.33 -7.38 15.53
N GLN A 73 -38.09 -8.01 16.42
CA GLN A 73 -37.68 -8.34 17.79
C GLN A 73 -36.30 -9.00 17.78
N VAL A 74 -35.26 -8.22 18.11
CA VAL A 74 -33.90 -8.73 18.23
C VAL A 74 -33.92 -9.76 19.36
N GLN A 75 -33.71 -11.03 19.04
CA GLN A 75 -33.84 -12.11 20.03
C GLN A 75 -32.64 -12.19 20.95
N ASN A 76 -31.49 -11.71 20.50
CA ASN A 76 -30.28 -11.64 21.30
C ASN A 76 -30.34 -10.42 22.26
N LEU A 77 -30.25 -10.68 23.56
CA LEU A 77 -30.33 -9.66 24.62
C LEU A 77 -29.26 -8.57 24.49
N GLN A 78 -28.02 -8.93 24.14
CA GLN A 78 -26.91 -7.97 24.00
C GLN A 78 -27.09 -7.08 22.76
N LEU A 79 -27.55 -7.66 21.64
CA LEU A 79 -27.86 -6.88 20.45
C LEU A 79 -29.07 -5.97 20.66
N ARG A 80 -30.04 -6.39 21.48
CA ARG A 80 -31.21 -5.58 21.85
C ARG A 80 -30.81 -4.36 22.69
N GLU A 81 -30.00 -4.55 23.73
CA GLU A 81 -29.51 -3.43 24.56
C GLU A 81 -28.70 -2.43 23.73
N PHE A 82 -27.83 -2.92 22.84
CA PHE A 82 -27.06 -2.07 21.94
C PHE A 82 -27.97 -1.32 20.95
N MET A 83 -28.97 -1.99 20.37
CA MET A 83 -29.94 -1.36 19.47
C MET A 83 -30.82 -0.32 20.19
N ASP A 84 -31.26 -0.59 21.43
CA ASP A 84 -32.05 0.36 22.21
C ASP A 84 -31.24 1.63 22.52
N ASN A 85 -29.94 1.48 22.80
CA ASN A 85 -29.04 2.62 22.99
C ASN A 85 -28.84 3.42 21.70
N LEU A 86 -28.69 2.75 20.55
CA LEU A 86 -28.61 3.40 19.25
C LEU A 86 -29.91 4.18 18.95
N THR A 87 -31.06 3.54 19.12
CA THR A 87 -32.40 4.09 18.82
C THR A 87 -32.72 5.33 19.67
N LYS A 88 -32.27 5.36 20.93
CA LYS A 88 -32.38 6.55 21.79
C LYS A 88 -31.59 7.74 21.26
N GLN A 89 -30.44 7.49 20.62
CA GLN A 89 -29.59 8.51 20.02
C GLN A 89 -30.06 8.94 18.62
N THR A 90 -31.02 8.22 18.03
CA THR A 90 -31.51 8.45 16.66
C THR A 90 -32.69 9.41 16.55
N LYS A 91 -33.27 9.87 17.67
CA LYS A 91 -34.42 10.79 17.67
C LYS A 91 -34.01 12.14 17.06
N GLY A 92 -34.13 12.25 15.74
CA GLY A 92 -33.77 13.44 14.96
C GLY A 92 -32.77 13.19 13.82
N ALA A 93 -32.28 11.97 13.61
CA ALA A 93 -31.39 11.65 12.50
C ALA A 93 -32.19 11.12 11.30
N THR A 94 -32.20 11.87 10.19
CA THR A 94 -32.76 11.42 8.92
C THR A 94 -31.73 10.53 8.24
N PHE A 95 -31.99 9.22 8.18
CA PHE A 95 -31.08 8.24 7.56
C PHE A 95 -31.02 8.31 6.03
N GLU A 96 -31.60 9.32 5.42
CA GLU A 96 -31.60 9.54 3.98
C GLU A 96 -30.36 10.32 3.52
N GLU A 97 -29.55 10.82 4.47
CA GLU A 97 -28.35 11.63 4.21
C GLU A 97 -27.09 10.79 3.88
N VAL A 98 -27.15 9.46 3.95
CA VAL A 98 -25.94 8.62 3.92
C VAL A 98 -25.27 8.49 2.55
N GLU A 99 -26.02 8.63 1.47
CA GLU A 99 -25.44 8.66 0.12
C GLU A 99 -24.99 10.08 -0.26
N GLN A 100 -25.60 11.12 0.31
CA GLN A 100 -25.22 12.50 0.00
C GLN A 100 -23.95 12.94 0.74
N GLU A 101 -23.68 12.47 1.96
CA GLU A 101 -22.42 12.83 2.63
C GLU A 101 -21.18 12.16 1.99
N ARG A 102 -21.35 11.00 1.33
CA ARG A 102 -20.25 10.31 0.63
C ARG A 102 -19.87 10.96 -0.70
N ASP A 103 -20.76 11.77 -1.27
CA ASP A 103 -20.47 12.65 -2.42
C ASP A 103 -20.09 14.09 -2.00
N VAL A 104 -20.46 14.53 -0.78
CA VAL A 104 -20.26 15.92 -0.33
C VAL A 104 -19.00 16.13 0.53
N GLU A 105 -18.29 15.08 0.98
CA GLU A 105 -16.93 15.26 1.54
C GLU A 105 -15.84 15.59 0.48
N PHE A 106 -16.19 15.72 -0.80
CA PHE A 106 -15.27 16.12 -1.87
C PHE A 106 -15.75 17.28 -2.76
N GLN A 107 -16.56 18.21 -2.24
CA GLN A 107 -16.91 19.44 -2.99
C GLN A 107 -16.47 20.72 -2.28
N VAL A 108 -15.17 20.83 -2.05
CA VAL A 108 -14.49 22.09 -2.36
C VAL A 108 -13.84 21.87 -3.72
N GLU A 109 -14.64 21.96 -4.79
CA GLU A 109 -14.10 22.25 -6.12
C GLU A 109 -13.53 23.66 -6.07
N GLU A 110 -12.36 23.79 -5.46
CA GLU A 110 -11.44 24.86 -5.78
C GLU A 110 -11.23 24.72 -7.29
N VAL A 111 -11.72 25.70 -8.07
CA VAL A 111 -11.45 25.81 -9.50
C VAL A 111 -9.94 26.01 -9.64
N ARG A 112 -9.19 24.92 -9.56
CA ARG A 112 -7.80 24.86 -10.00
C ARG A 112 -7.86 25.02 -11.50
N GLU A 113 -7.04 25.93 -12.01
CA GLU A 113 -6.76 25.98 -13.44
C GLU A 113 -6.58 24.55 -13.97
N ILE A 114 -7.13 24.28 -15.15
CA ILE A 114 -7.00 22.97 -15.81
C ILE A 114 -5.51 22.76 -16.11
N GLN A 115 -4.76 22.25 -15.13
CA GLN A 115 -3.41 21.76 -15.32
C GLN A 115 -3.57 20.49 -16.13
N LYS A 116 -3.46 20.64 -17.46
CA LYS A 116 -3.42 19.49 -18.36
C LYS A 116 -2.30 18.57 -17.86
N PRO A 117 -2.58 17.31 -17.56
CA PRO A 117 -1.55 16.38 -17.12
C PRO A 117 -0.42 16.35 -18.15
N VAL A 118 0.80 16.65 -17.71
CA VAL A 118 1.97 16.53 -18.56
C VAL A 118 2.20 15.04 -18.80
N HIS A 119 2.07 14.61 -20.04
CA HIS A 119 2.28 13.21 -20.42
C HIS A 119 3.77 12.98 -20.69
N TYR A 120 4.45 12.29 -19.78
CA TYR A 120 5.84 11.87 -19.96
C TYR A 120 5.90 10.55 -20.73
N LYS A 121 6.83 10.46 -21.69
CA LYS A 121 7.08 9.19 -22.39
C LYS A 121 8.03 8.35 -21.53
N PRO A 122 7.64 7.12 -21.13
CA PRO A 122 8.52 6.25 -20.35
C PRO A 122 9.75 5.85 -21.20
N LEU A 123 10.89 5.63 -20.54
CA LEU A 123 12.02 4.97 -21.19
C LEU A 123 11.70 3.47 -21.32
N THR A 124 12.02 2.90 -22.47
CA THR A 124 11.89 1.46 -22.70
C THR A 124 13.08 0.74 -22.08
N PHE A 125 12.82 -0.28 -21.27
CA PHE A 125 13.85 -1.13 -20.69
C PHE A 125 14.60 -1.88 -21.80
N ALA A 126 15.90 -1.59 -21.96
CA ALA A 126 16.75 -2.16 -23.00
C ALA A 126 17.27 -3.58 -22.66
N GLY A 127 17.08 -4.03 -21.42
CA GLY A 127 17.61 -5.28 -20.90
C GLY A 127 18.64 -5.06 -19.80
N THR A 128 18.97 -6.13 -19.08
CA THR A 128 19.95 -6.10 -17.99
C THR A 128 21.38 -6.01 -18.55
N HIS A 129 22.18 -5.09 -18.01
CA HIS A 129 23.57 -4.91 -18.47
C HIS A 129 24.44 -6.14 -18.19
N GLN A 130 25.34 -6.49 -19.12
CA GLN A 130 26.17 -7.69 -19.00
C GLN A 130 27.07 -7.68 -17.76
N ASN A 131 27.54 -6.51 -17.32
CA ASN A 131 28.35 -6.40 -16.08
C ASN A 131 27.55 -6.80 -14.83
N ILE A 132 26.25 -6.50 -14.78
CA ILE A 132 25.36 -6.91 -13.68
C ILE A 132 25.13 -8.43 -13.73
N VAL A 133 24.95 -8.98 -14.93
CA VAL A 133 24.85 -10.43 -15.12
C VAL A 133 26.14 -11.13 -14.70
N ASN A 134 27.29 -10.61 -15.12
CA ASN A 134 28.61 -11.14 -14.75
C ASN A 134 28.87 -11.02 -13.25
N PHE A 135 28.37 -9.96 -12.60
CA PHE A 135 28.46 -9.79 -11.16
C PHE A 135 27.78 -10.95 -10.40
N CYS A 136 26.64 -11.44 -10.89
CA CYS A 136 25.96 -12.60 -10.29
C CYS A 136 26.81 -13.88 -10.27
N PHE A 137 27.76 -14.04 -11.20
CA PHE A 137 28.65 -15.21 -11.27
C PHE A 137 30.03 -14.96 -10.65
N SER A 138 30.60 -13.77 -10.90
CA SER A 138 31.96 -13.43 -10.49
C SER A 138 32.08 -12.87 -9.08
N ARG A 139 30.97 -12.36 -8.51
CA ARG A 139 30.89 -11.67 -7.20
C ARG A 139 31.64 -10.34 -7.13
N VAL A 140 32.23 -9.92 -8.24
CA VAL A 140 33.02 -8.71 -8.35
C VAL A 140 32.42 -7.88 -9.46
N LEU A 141 32.16 -6.62 -9.15
CA LEU A 141 31.79 -5.63 -10.15
C LEU A 141 33.05 -5.30 -10.95
N ILE A 142 33.05 -5.64 -12.25
CA ILE A 142 34.17 -5.45 -13.16
C ILE A 142 33.76 -4.40 -14.20
N GLY A 143 34.62 -3.41 -14.41
CA GLY A 143 34.36 -2.28 -15.30
C GLY A 143 33.66 -1.12 -14.59
N ASP A 144 33.23 -0.13 -15.35
CA ASP A 144 32.56 1.10 -14.90
C ASP A 144 31.25 1.37 -15.65
N GLU A 145 30.82 0.41 -16.48
CA GLU A 145 29.62 0.52 -17.32
C GLU A 145 28.43 -0.27 -16.76
N GLY A 146 27.23 0.32 -16.89
CA GLY A 146 25.95 -0.31 -16.56
C GLY A 146 25.54 -0.20 -15.09
N TYR A 147 26.39 0.37 -14.23
CA TYR A 147 26.09 0.66 -12.84
C TYR A 147 26.93 1.86 -12.39
N GLU A 148 26.48 2.54 -11.33
CA GLU A 148 27.19 3.66 -10.74
C GLU A 148 27.13 3.59 -9.21
N GLN A 149 27.97 4.39 -8.55
CA GLN A 149 28.02 4.41 -7.09
C GLN A 149 26.80 5.17 -6.54
N VAL A 150 26.16 4.66 -5.47
CA VAL A 150 24.87 5.21 -4.99
C VAL A 150 24.96 6.69 -4.64
N PHE A 151 26.05 7.15 -4.01
CA PHE A 151 26.21 8.56 -3.67
C PHE A 151 26.55 9.41 -4.89
N ALA A 152 27.20 8.85 -5.91
CA ALA A 152 27.38 9.51 -7.20
C ALA A 152 26.03 9.74 -7.91
N ALA A 153 25.15 8.73 -7.93
CA ALA A 153 23.79 8.85 -8.47
C ALA A 153 22.97 9.88 -7.68
N LEU A 154 23.01 9.83 -6.35
CA LEU A 154 22.33 10.79 -5.48
C LEU A 154 22.88 12.21 -5.67
N GLY A 155 24.18 12.37 -5.94
CA GLY A 155 24.81 13.65 -6.22
C GLY A 155 24.30 14.35 -7.49
N GLN A 156 23.70 13.60 -8.43
CA GLN A 156 23.12 14.17 -9.65
C GLN A 156 21.76 14.83 -9.43
N THR A 157 21.08 14.49 -8.33
CA THR A 157 19.78 15.05 -7.93
C THR A 157 19.92 16.52 -7.51
N ALA A 158 18.85 17.31 -7.56
CA ALA A 158 18.90 18.72 -7.13
C ALA A 158 19.28 18.83 -5.65
N LEU A 159 18.74 17.94 -4.81
CA LEU A 159 19.09 17.85 -3.39
C LEU A 159 20.57 17.46 -3.20
N GLY A 160 21.05 16.47 -3.96
CA GLY A 160 22.44 16.04 -3.93
C GLY A 160 23.40 17.16 -4.31
N LYS A 161 23.08 17.93 -5.35
CA LYS A 161 23.83 19.13 -5.75
C LYS A 161 23.83 20.21 -4.67
N GLN A 162 22.67 20.46 -4.03
CA GLN A 162 22.54 21.43 -2.95
C GLN A 162 23.45 21.10 -1.76
N PHE A 163 23.57 19.82 -1.39
CA PHE A 163 24.40 19.36 -0.28
C PHE A 163 25.80 18.91 -0.70
N ASN A 164 26.18 19.10 -1.97
CA ASN A 164 27.46 18.65 -2.54
C ASN A 164 27.76 17.17 -2.21
N VAL A 165 26.78 16.30 -2.43
CA VAL A 165 26.94 14.85 -2.26
C VAL A 165 27.87 14.34 -3.36
N GLN A 166 28.94 13.66 -2.93
CA GLN A 166 29.96 13.12 -3.82
C GLN A 166 30.06 11.61 -3.66
N ALA A 167 30.66 10.96 -4.65
CA ALA A 167 30.99 9.54 -4.55
C ALA A 167 31.85 9.27 -3.31
N THR A 168 31.57 8.15 -2.64
CA THR A 168 32.28 7.74 -1.42
C THR A 168 33.04 6.44 -1.65
N SER A 169 33.78 5.97 -0.65
CA SER A 169 34.41 4.64 -0.67
C SER A 169 33.43 3.50 -0.38
N SER A 170 32.11 3.76 -0.35
CA SER A 170 31.11 2.73 -0.08
C SER A 170 31.02 1.74 -1.23
N ARG A 171 30.79 0.47 -0.89
CA ARG A 171 30.58 -0.63 -1.85
C ARG A 171 29.10 -0.79 -2.21
N THR A 172 28.39 0.33 -2.27
CA THR A 172 26.97 0.40 -2.58
C THR A 172 26.79 1.04 -3.95
N PHE A 173 26.22 0.28 -4.86
CA PHE A 173 26.04 0.63 -6.26
C PHE A 173 24.57 0.60 -6.64
N VAL A 174 24.25 1.24 -7.75
CA VAL A 174 22.92 1.27 -8.36
C VAL A 174 23.04 0.97 -9.84
N SER A 175 22.10 0.19 -10.39
CA SER A 175 22.03 -0.05 -11.83
C SER A 175 21.82 1.27 -12.59
N ALA A 176 22.46 1.40 -13.76
CA ALA A 176 22.24 2.55 -14.63
C ALA A 176 20.79 2.66 -15.13
N GLU A 177 20.02 1.57 -15.13
CA GLU A 177 18.60 1.62 -15.49
C GLU A 177 17.72 2.17 -14.34
N PHE A 178 18.22 2.18 -13.11
CA PHE A 178 17.50 2.73 -11.96
C PHE A 178 17.30 4.24 -12.07
N THR A 179 18.28 4.96 -12.63
CA THR A 179 18.22 6.41 -12.85
C THR A 179 17.47 6.79 -14.13
N LYS A 180 17.06 5.80 -14.94
CA LYS A 180 16.38 5.97 -16.22
C LYS A 180 14.90 5.64 -16.14
N THR A 181 14.07 6.66 -15.91
CA THR A 181 12.61 6.47 -15.80
C THR A 181 11.85 7.03 -17.00
N ILE A 182 12.17 8.26 -17.42
CA ILE A 182 11.44 8.97 -18.47
C ILE A 182 12.38 9.47 -19.57
N LYS A 183 11.84 9.64 -20.78
CA LYS A 183 12.52 10.39 -21.84
C LYS A 183 12.45 11.87 -21.51
N LEU A 184 13.59 12.46 -21.19
CA LEU A 184 13.69 13.91 -21.01
C LEU A 184 13.45 14.60 -22.35
N VAL A 185 12.58 15.61 -22.32
CA VAL A 185 12.44 16.58 -23.42
C VAL A 185 13.50 17.68 -23.28
N ASP A 186 13.96 17.92 -22.05
CA ASP A 186 14.99 18.89 -21.70
C ASP A 186 15.95 18.23 -20.69
N GLU A 187 17.20 18.01 -21.10
CA GLU A 187 18.24 17.35 -20.30
C GLU A 187 18.69 18.19 -19.10
N THR A 188 18.30 19.48 -19.04
CA THR A 188 18.73 20.39 -17.97
C THR A 188 17.88 20.28 -16.70
N LYS A 189 16.68 19.69 -16.79
CA LYS A 189 15.80 19.52 -15.62
C LYS A 189 16.22 18.31 -14.79
N PRO A 190 16.36 18.47 -13.45
CA PRO A 190 16.63 17.34 -12.57
C PRO A 190 15.45 16.35 -12.59
N LEU A 191 15.75 15.04 -12.59
CA LEU A 191 14.77 13.94 -12.63
C LEU A 191 14.15 13.63 -11.25
N ASP A 192 14.22 14.57 -10.31
CA ASP A 192 13.98 14.31 -8.90
C ASP A 192 12.55 13.80 -8.61
N ASP A 193 11.60 14.09 -9.49
CA ASP A 193 10.21 13.65 -9.38
C ASP A 193 9.98 12.20 -9.86
N PHE A 194 10.97 11.59 -10.52
CA PHE A 194 10.83 10.31 -11.23
C PHE A 194 11.74 9.20 -10.68
N PHE A 195 12.08 9.24 -9.40
CA PHE A 195 12.82 8.13 -8.77
C PHE A 195 11.97 6.87 -8.69
N ARG A 196 12.63 5.74 -8.95
CA ARG A 196 12.05 4.42 -8.72
C ARG A 196 12.15 4.07 -7.24
N SER A 197 11.20 3.29 -6.74
CA SER A 197 11.31 2.69 -5.41
C SER A 197 12.47 1.68 -5.40
N THR A 198 13.27 1.70 -4.34
CA THR A 198 14.34 0.73 -4.13
C THR A 198 13.76 -0.54 -3.54
N ASP A 199 13.30 -1.45 -4.40
CA ASP A 199 12.63 -2.67 -3.96
C ASP A 199 13.53 -3.90 -3.97
N TRP A 200 14.65 -3.89 -4.73
CA TRP A 200 15.50 -5.05 -4.95
C TRP A 200 16.99 -4.73 -4.80
N ILE A 201 17.68 -5.58 -4.03
CA ILE A 201 19.10 -5.44 -3.75
C ILE A 201 19.80 -6.78 -4.04
N LEU A 202 20.84 -6.75 -4.86
CA LEU A 202 21.83 -7.80 -4.96
C LEU A 202 22.90 -7.61 -3.90
N TRP A 203 23.13 -8.62 -3.09
CA TRP A 203 24.04 -8.59 -1.95
C TRP A 203 25.07 -9.70 -2.02
N VAL A 204 26.34 -9.34 -1.83
CA VAL A 204 27.46 -10.27 -1.73
C VAL A 204 28.08 -10.17 -0.33
N PRO A 205 27.88 -11.18 0.54
CA PRO A 205 28.39 -11.15 1.90
C PRO A 205 29.92 -11.08 2.00
N ILE A 206 30.63 -11.71 1.05
CA ILE A 206 32.10 -11.82 1.10
C ILE A 206 32.78 -10.49 0.82
N THR A 207 32.25 -9.72 -0.13
CA THR A 207 32.80 -8.43 -0.54
C THR A 207 32.04 -7.25 0.07
N GLU A 208 31.02 -7.53 0.90
CA GLU A 208 30.07 -6.56 1.45
C GLU A 208 29.56 -5.56 0.40
N THR A 209 29.33 -6.07 -0.81
CA THR A 209 28.96 -5.25 -1.97
C THR A 209 27.46 -5.38 -2.20
N ALA A 210 26.79 -4.23 -2.24
CA ALA A 210 25.37 -4.12 -2.54
C ALA A 210 25.17 -3.43 -3.90
N LEU A 211 24.26 -3.96 -4.71
CA LEU A 211 23.83 -3.36 -5.97
C LEU A 211 22.31 -3.26 -5.98
N VAL A 212 21.77 -2.04 -6.06
CA VAL A 212 20.34 -1.78 -6.23
C VAL A 212 19.97 -2.00 -7.69
N VAL A 213 18.92 -2.78 -7.94
CA VAL A 213 18.44 -3.12 -9.28
C VAL A 213 16.95 -2.82 -9.42
N ILE A 214 16.49 -2.62 -10.65
CA ILE A 214 15.05 -2.41 -10.92
C ILE A 214 14.29 -3.73 -10.95
N PRO A 215 12.95 -3.74 -10.75
CA PRO A 215 12.14 -4.96 -10.82
C PRO A 215 12.33 -5.76 -12.12
N GLU A 216 12.47 -5.07 -13.25
CA GLU A 216 12.66 -5.68 -14.58
C GLU A 216 13.99 -6.45 -14.66
N GLU A 217 15.05 -5.93 -14.04
CA GLU A 217 16.34 -6.63 -13.92
C GLU A 217 16.25 -7.76 -12.91
N ALA A 218 15.58 -7.53 -11.77
CA ALA A 218 15.41 -8.52 -10.72
C ALA A 218 14.70 -9.78 -11.24
N GLU A 219 13.68 -9.63 -12.09
CA GLU A 219 12.96 -10.76 -12.71
C GLU A 219 13.91 -11.61 -13.58
N ASN A 220 14.67 -10.97 -14.47
CA ASN A 220 15.66 -11.64 -15.32
C ASN A 220 16.70 -12.39 -14.48
N LEU A 221 17.25 -11.71 -13.47
CA LEU A 221 18.27 -12.27 -12.58
C LEU A 221 17.72 -13.36 -11.67
N SER A 222 16.45 -13.29 -11.26
CA SER A 222 15.83 -14.28 -10.38
C SER A 222 15.80 -15.67 -11.03
N THR A 223 15.46 -15.73 -12.32
CA THR A 223 15.45 -16.97 -13.09
C THR A 223 16.86 -17.55 -13.20
N MET A 224 17.86 -16.70 -13.43
CA MET A 224 19.26 -17.12 -13.52
C MET A 224 19.79 -17.64 -12.17
N LEU A 225 19.54 -16.91 -11.09
CA LEU A 225 19.99 -17.26 -9.73
C LEU A 225 19.34 -18.55 -9.21
N ARG A 226 18.13 -18.89 -9.66
CA ARG A 226 17.46 -20.16 -9.32
C ARG A 226 18.10 -21.36 -10.01
N ASN A 227 18.58 -21.19 -11.24
CA ASN A 227 19.15 -22.28 -12.05
C ASN A 227 20.67 -22.46 -11.81
N ALA A 228 21.32 -21.50 -11.16
CA ALA A 228 22.73 -21.59 -10.84
C ALA A 228 23.01 -22.66 -9.76
N SER A 229 24.04 -23.48 -9.99
CA SER A 229 24.40 -24.62 -9.12
C SER A 229 25.04 -24.19 -7.77
N GLY A 230 25.17 -22.90 -7.49
CA GLY A 230 25.65 -22.42 -6.18
C GLY A 230 25.38 -20.92 -5.95
N PRO A 231 25.03 -20.48 -4.72
CA PRO A 231 24.81 -19.07 -4.43
C PRO A 231 26.14 -18.34 -4.25
N MET A 232 26.34 -17.29 -5.05
CA MET A 232 27.50 -16.40 -4.95
C MET A 232 27.06 -14.95 -4.68
N VAL A 233 25.83 -14.61 -5.05
CA VAL A 233 25.14 -13.34 -4.86
C VAL A 233 23.71 -13.62 -4.43
N HIS A 234 23.15 -12.80 -3.54
CA HIS A 234 21.80 -12.94 -3.02
C HIS A 234 20.93 -11.80 -3.52
N LEU A 235 19.82 -12.11 -4.16
CA LEU A 235 18.76 -11.16 -4.48
C LEU A 235 17.80 -11.07 -3.30
N ILE A 236 17.66 -9.86 -2.75
CA ILE A 236 16.92 -9.58 -1.51
C ILE A 236 15.89 -8.48 -1.81
N PRO A 237 14.60 -8.71 -1.57
CA PRO A 237 13.61 -7.64 -1.60
C PRO A 237 13.81 -6.73 -0.38
N TYR A 238 13.80 -5.43 -0.61
CA TYR A 238 13.96 -4.40 0.40
C TYR A 238 12.74 -3.49 0.41
N ALA A 239 12.32 -3.07 1.61
CA ALA A 239 11.29 -2.06 1.77
C ALA A 239 11.68 -1.17 2.95
N ALA A 240 11.90 0.12 2.69
CA ALA A 240 12.16 1.08 3.75
C ALA A 240 10.87 1.29 4.58
N PRO A 241 10.94 1.30 5.92
CA PRO A 241 9.78 1.59 6.75
C PRO A 241 9.36 3.05 6.59
N VAL A 242 8.23 3.28 5.92
CA VAL A 242 7.69 4.63 5.68
C VAL A 242 6.70 5.10 6.77
N THR A 243 6.23 4.19 7.63
CA THR A 243 5.38 4.53 8.77
C THR A 243 5.86 3.85 10.05
N ARG A 244 5.51 4.42 11.20
CA ARG A 244 5.86 3.90 12.53
C ARG A 244 5.31 2.49 12.79
N ASN A 245 4.20 2.13 12.15
CA ASN A 245 3.52 0.85 12.32
C ASN A 245 3.93 -0.20 11.28
N MET A 246 4.79 0.18 10.32
CA MET A 246 5.28 -0.76 9.31
C MET A 246 6.25 -1.76 9.94
N VAL A 247 6.04 -3.05 9.67
CA VAL A 247 6.97 -4.10 10.08
C VAL A 247 8.36 -3.77 9.52
N GLN A 248 9.39 -3.83 10.35
CA GLN A 248 10.74 -3.49 9.93
C GLN A 248 11.30 -4.57 8.99
N PHE A 249 11.51 -4.22 7.72
CA PHE A 249 12.12 -5.09 6.70
C PHE A 249 13.63 -4.83 6.49
N GLY A 250 14.24 -3.97 7.31
CA GLY A 250 15.62 -3.50 7.13
C GLY A 250 16.72 -4.55 7.40
N GLY A 251 16.39 -5.72 7.95
CA GLY A 251 17.37 -6.74 8.32
C GLY A 251 17.92 -7.58 7.16
N LEU A 252 17.46 -7.35 5.92
CA LEU A 252 17.84 -8.10 4.70
C LEU A 252 17.69 -9.64 4.84
N ASN A 253 16.87 -10.07 5.80
CA ASN A 253 16.71 -11.47 6.20
C ASN A 253 15.31 -12.02 5.95
N TYR A 254 14.39 -11.18 5.44
CA TYR A 254 13.01 -11.57 5.18
C TYR A 254 12.91 -12.62 4.08
N HIS A 255 13.60 -12.37 2.96
CA HIS A 255 13.65 -13.28 1.83
C HIS A 255 14.96 -13.05 1.08
N ALA A 256 15.62 -14.13 0.66
CA ALA A 256 16.85 -14.06 -0.12
C ALA A 256 16.85 -15.18 -1.16
N LEU A 257 17.24 -14.85 -2.38
CA LEU A 257 17.34 -15.77 -3.50
C LEU A 257 18.78 -15.77 -4.05
N PRO A 258 19.53 -16.86 -3.90
CA PRO A 258 19.25 -18.04 -3.09
C PRO A 258 19.25 -17.72 -1.58
N ARG A 259 18.75 -18.64 -0.73
CA ARG A 259 18.66 -18.40 0.72
C ARG A 259 20.05 -18.13 1.34
N LEU A 260 20.15 -17.08 2.16
CA LEU A 260 21.33 -16.80 2.99
C LEU A 260 21.51 -17.92 4.03
N SER A 261 22.74 -18.40 4.21
CA SER A 261 23.04 -19.38 5.27
C SER A 261 22.98 -18.69 6.63
N ARG A 262 22.38 -19.35 7.63
CA ARG A 262 22.09 -18.79 8.97
C ARG A 262 23.34 -18.27 9.70
N TRP A 263 24.53 -18.72 9.31
CA TRP A 263 25.82 -18.34 9.89
C TRP A 263 26.32 -16.96 9.43
N LEU A 264 25.88 -16.47 8.27
CA LEU A 264 26.26 -15.15 7.75
C LEU A 264 25.36 -14.02 8.27
N CYS A 265 24.16 -14.34 8.77
CA CYS A 265 23.23 -13.34 9.33
C CYS A 265 23.61 -12.86 10.74
N GLY A 266 24.67 -13.40 11.36
CA GLY A 266 24.99 -13.16 12.77
C GLY A 266 26.14 -12.18 13.06
N ALA A 267 26.92 -11.74 12.07
CA ALA A 267 28.22 -11.11 12.35
C ALA A 267 28.31 -9.59 12.14
N GLY A 268 27.30 -8.90 11.58
CA GLY A 268 27.47 -7.50 11.18
C GLY A 268 26.36 -6.49 11.53
N LEU A 269 25.19 -6.92 11.99
CA LEU A 269 24.05 -6.00 12.22
C LEU A 269 23.37 -6.17 13.58
N ALA A 270 24.04 -6.82 14.54
CA ALA A 270 23.64 -6.80 15.93
C ALA A 270 24.33 -5.63 16.66
N THR A 271 23.88 -4.40 16.40
CA THR A 271 24.17 -3.27 17.30
C THR A 271 22.86 -2.67 17.81
N ASN A 272 22.77 -2.61 19.13
CA ASN A 272 21.77 -1.94 19.96
C ASN A 272 20.36 -2.54 20.02
N ARG A 273 20.25 -3.65 20.74
CA ARG A 273 19.18 -3.78 21.74
C ARG A 273 19.79 -3.69 23.14
N ASP A 274 19.98 -2.46 23.60
CA ASP A 274 20.03 -2.15 25.03
C ASP A 274 19.30 -0.81 25.24
N TRP A 275 17.97 -0.91 25.26
CA TRP A 275 17.13 0.01 26.02
C TRP A 275 16.46 -0.82 27.11
N ASN A 276 17.21 -1.15 28.15
CA ASN A 276 16.63 -1.55 29.43
C ASN A 276 16.59 -0.31 30.32
N ILE A 277 15.38 0.19 30.47
CA ILE A 277 14.98 1.11 31.53
C ILE A 277 14.76 0.25 32.78
N GLY A 278 15.57 0.50 33.79
CA GLY A 278 15.42 0.07 35.18
C GLY A 278 16.16 1.09 36.03
#